data_AF-A0A086JL13-F1
#
_entry.id   AF-A0A086JL13-F1
#
_cell.length_a   1.000
_cell.length_b   1.000
_cell.length_c   1.000
_cell.angle_alpha   90.00
_cell.angle_beta   90.00
_cell.angle_gamma   90.00
#
_symmetry.space_group_name_H-M   'P 1'
#
loop_
_entity.id
_entity.type
_entity.pdbx_description
1 polymer ?
#
loop_
_entity_poly.entity_id
_entity_poly.type
_entity_poly.pdbx_seq_one_letter_code
_entity_poly.pdbx_strand_id
1 'polypeptide(L)'
;MPFAGEDALRRRSPLWWILSATLLLLFLFFLSRFPSVPFLPLSSSSSPPPSSGLASAFSSLVAPARDSSGASGTTAMEDLRGFAIAWRAAGGFLVLRSEKKSKGLHFQIPGGHAEFPQDAASAADFLAHQTVPVAPHSFSASGKGPEPENKKKHVDEEEVARATCARELYEETGIDVREDLNRLVPLASAGVGPFKNRFYFFLHLTDELLANAPLAIQAEDASKGKTRTLLYPDNYDHQSPELQVQLAVGLNEHTGFRLVSSAEEAAHLVTKHAGGRSTRALKAFQRLLDKHAPLSPLDAVRAATQSP
;
A
#
# COMPACT_ATOMS: atom_id res chain seq x y z
N MET A 1 -24.32 -0.07 -40.19
CA MET A 1 -22.90 0.34 -40.17
C MET A 1 -22.06 -0.92 -40.19
N PRO A 2 -21.32 -1.23 -41.27
CA PRO A 2 -20.49 -2.44 -41.35
C PRO A 2 -19.25 -2.31 -40.43
N PHE A 3 -18.90 -3.41 -39.77
CA PHE A 3 -17.79 -3.50 -38.81
C PHE A 3 -16.45 -3.33 -39.51
N ALA A 4 -15.71 -2.27 -39.17
CA ALA A 4 -14.39 -1.93 -39.72
C ALA A 4 -13.23 -2.79 -39.16
N GLY A 5 -13.46 -4.09 -38.90
CA GLY A 5 -12.51 -4.95 -38.16
C GLY A 5 -11.77 -6.01 -38.99
N GLU A 6 -12.26 -6.38 -40.17
CA GLU A 6 -11.75 -7.58 -40.87
C GLU A 6 -10.51 -7.36 -41.74
N ASP A 7 -10.13 -6.11 -42.03
CA ASP A 7 -9.02 -5.81 -42.96
C ASP A 7 -7.61 -5.85 -42.33
N ALA A 8 -7.50 -5.91 -41.00
CA ALA A 8 -6.21 -5.87 -40.32
C ALA A 8 -5.38 -7.15 -40.50
N LEU A 9 -6.03 -8.29 -40.77
CA LEU A 9 -5.33 -9.57 -40.95
C LEU A 9 -4.81 -9.79 -42.37
N ARG A 10 -5.39 -9.13 -43.38
CA ARG A 10 -5.01 -9.31 -44.79
C ARG A 10 -3.79 -8.52 -45.24
N ARG A 11 -3.29 -7.56 -44.45
CA ARG A 11 -2.13 -6.71 -44.79
C ARG A 11 -0.82 -7.12 -44.11
N ARG A 12 -0.72 -8.32 -43.54
CA ARG A 12 0.55 -8.78 -42.97
C ARG A 12 1.46 -9.28 -44.08
N SER A 13 2.66 -8.72 -44.15
CA SER A 13 3.65 -9.09 -45.16
C SER A 13 4.03 -10.57 -45.05
N PRO A 14 4.43 -11.24 -46.14
CA PRO A 14 4.88 -12.63 -46.12
C PRO A 14 5.98 -12.91 -45.09
N LEU A 15 6.84 -11.91 -44.82
CA LEU A 15 7.89 -11.95 -43.80
C LEU A 15 7.34 -12.17 -42.39
N TRP A 16 6.18 -11.59 -42.08
CA TRP A 16 5.55 -11.74 -40.76
C TRP A 16 5.07 -13.19 -40.53
N TRP A 17 4.58 -13.85 -41.57
CA TRP A 17 4.20 -15.26 -41.51
C TRP A 17 5.40 -16.19 -41.35
N ILE A 18 6.50 -15.92 -42.08
CA ILE A 18 7.75 -16.69 -41.97
C ILE A 18 8.32 -16.58 -40.54
N LEU A 19 8.36 -15.36 -39.98
CA LEU A 19 8.84 -15.14 -38.62
C LEU A 19 7.98 -15.87 -37.58
N SER A 20 6.65 -15.79 -37.72
CA SER A 20 5.71 -16.47 -36.80
C SER A 20 5.85 -17.99 -36.87
N ALA A 21 5.99 -18.56 -38.06
CA ALA A 21 6.22 -19.99 -38.26
C ALA A 21 7.56 -20.44 -37.65
N THR A 22 8.60 -19.62 -37.79
CA THR A 22 9.94 -19.90 -37.24
C THR A 22 9.92 -19.90 -35.70
N LEU A 23 9.25 -18.92 -35.09
CA LEU A 23 9.09 -18.86 -33.63
C LEU A 23 8.28 -20.05 -33.10
N LEU A 24 7.23 -20.46 -33.80
CA LEU A 24 6.44 -21.65 -33.43
C LEU A 24 7.28 -22.93 -33.47
N LEU A 25 8.09 -23.12 -34.53
CA LEU A 25 8.96 -24.29 -34.64
C LEU A 25 10.04 -24.33 -33.55
N LEU A 26 10.62 -23.18 -33.20
CA LEU A 26 11.56 -23.08 -32.08
C LEU A 26 10.87 -23.44 -30.75
N PHE A 27 9.66 -22.93 -30.51
CA PHE A 27 8.90 -23.26 -29.30
C PHE A 27 8.62 -24.76 -29.18
N LEU A 28 8.19 -25.41 -30.28
CA LEU A 28 7.97 -26.86 -30.31
C LEU A 28 9.25 -27.66 -30.08
N PHE A 29 10.38 -27.20 -30.63
CA PHE A 29 11.68 -27.81 -30.40
C PHE A 29 12.12 -27.70 -28.92
N PHE A 30 11.82 -26.60 -28.25
CA PHE A 30 12.08 -26.46 -26.81
C PHE A 30 11.15 -27.35 -25.98
N LEU A 31 9.87 -27.48 -26.35
CA LEU A 31 8.94 -28.40 -25.70
C LEU A 31 9.40 -29.86 -25.82
N SER A 32 9.95 -30.27 -26.97
CA SER A 32 10.44 -31.63 -27.16
C SER A 32 11.78 -31.92 -26.45
N ARG A 33 12.45 -30.90 -25.92
CA ARG A 33 13.69 -31.04 -25.14
C ARG A 33 13.46 -31.26 -23.65
N PHE A 34 12.24 -31.08 -23.15
CA PHE A 34 11.93 -31.42 -21.77
C PHE A 34 11.71 -32.94 -21.67
N PRO A 35 12.53 -33.67 -20.89
CA PRO A 35 12.28 -35.09 -20.66
C PRO A 35 10.93 -35.23 -19.96
N SER A 36 10.06 -36.08 -20.51
CA SER A 36 8.79 -36.46 -19.91
C SER A 36 9.05 -36.92 -18.48
N VAL A 37 8.69 -36.10 -17.50
CA VAL A 37 8.81 -36.47 -16.09
C VAL A 37 7.87 -37.66 -15.88
N PRO A 38 8.37 -38.84 -15.47
CA PRO A 38 7.51 -39.99 -15.25
C PRO A 38 6.48 -39.63 -14.18
N PHE A 39 5.21 -39.76 -14.54
CA PHE A 39 4.08 -39.55 -13.66
C PHE A 39 4.15 -40.62 -12.56
N LEU A 40 4.61 -40.24 -11.37
CA LEU A 40 4.63 -41.15 -10.23
C LEU A 40 3.19 -41.36 -9.74
N PRO A 41 2.73 -42.60 -9.55
CA PRO A 41 1.42 -42.87 -9.01
C PRO A 41 1.34 -42.37 -7.56
N LEU A 42 0.27 -41.63 -7.27
CA LEU A 42 -0.03 -41.09 -5.95
C LEU A 42 -0.46 -42.25 -5.04
N SER A 43 0.48 -42.76 -4.24
CA SER A 43 0.18 -43.76 -3.20
C SER A 43 -0.55 -43.09 -2.04
N SER A 44 -1.83 -43.43 -1.89
CA SER A 44 -2.64 -43.12 -0.71
C SER A 44 -2.19 -43.94 0.49
N SER A 45 -1.47 -43.34 1.44
CA SER A 45 -1.27 -43.94 2.77
C SER A 45 -2.00 -43.13 3.83
N SER A 46 -2.98 -43.78 4.45
CA SER A 46 -3.71 -43.33 5.62
C SER A 46 -3.01 -43.86 6.87
N SER A 47 -2.38 -42.98 7.65
CA SER A 47 -1.99 -43.28 9.03
C SER A 47 -1.95 -41.99 9.86
N PRO A 48 -2.51 -41.98 11.08
CA PRO A 48 -2.54 -40.81 11.94
C PRO A 48 -1.19 -40.63 12.68
N PRO A 49 -0.76 -39.39 12.97
CA PRO A 49 0.46 -39.17 13.74
C PRO A 49 0.20 -39.26 15.25
N PRO A 50 1.18 -39.73 16.04
CA PRO A 50 1.14 -39.68 17.49
C PRO A 50 1.42 -38.25 18.00
N SER A 51 0.65 -37.84 18.99
CA SER A 51 0.85 -36.65 19.80
C SER A 51 2.04 -36.84 20.75
N SER A 52 3.11 -36.06 20.59
CA SER A 52 4.12 -35.83 21.63
C SER A 52 4.89 -34.56 21.34
N GLY A 53 5.03 -33.72 22.37
CA GLY A 53 5.46 -32.33 22.27
C GLY A 53 6.92 -32.14 21.91
N LEU A 54 7.19 -30.95 21.36
CA LEU A 54 8.48 -30.28 21.48
C LEU A 54 8.21 -28.80 21.76
N ALA A 55 8.65 -28.41 22.94
CA ALA A 55 8.78 -27.04 23.38
C ALA A 55 9.88 -26.31 22.59
N SER A 56 9.75 -24.99 22.56
CA SER A 56 10.86 -24.03 22.62
C SER A 56 11.90 -24.06 21.50
N ALA A 57 11.68 -23.25 20.46
CA ALA A 57 12.73 -22.50 19.77
C ALA A 57 12.14 -21.39 18.86
N PHE A 58 11.58 -20.34 19.46
CA PHE A 58 11.45 -19.05 18.75
C PHE A 58 12.60 -18.16 19.19
N SER A 59 13.75 -18.35 18.54
CA SER A 59 14.86 -17.41 18.59
C SER A 59 14.43 -16.09 17.94
N SER A 60 14.26 -15.08 18.80
CA SER A 60 14.57 -13.67 18.60
C SER A 60 14.92 -13.27 17.15
N LEU A 61 13.92 -12.82 16.40
CA LEU A 61 14.12 -11.98 15.23
C LEU A 61 14.41 -10.55 15.74
N VAL A 62 15.65 -10.34 16.19
CA VAL A 62 16.20 -9.00 16.38
C VAL A 62 16.30 -8.37 14.99
N ALA A 63 15.59 -7.26 14.79
CA ALA A 63 15.74 -6.45 13.59
C ALA A 63 17.21 -6.01 13.48
N PRO A 64 17.85 -6.14 12.30
CA PRO A 64 19.24 -5.74 12.15
C PRO A 64 19.38 -4.25 12.43
N ALA A 65 20.26 -3.91 13.37
CA ALA A 65 20.69 -2.55 13.65
C ALA A 65 21.21 -1.92 12.36
N ARG A 66 20.74 -0.70 12.07
CA ARG A 66 21.15 0.10 10.91
C ARG A 66 22.61 0.50 11.09
N ASP A 67 23.50 -0.09 10.29
CA ASP A 67 24.83 0.46 10.05
C ASP A 67 24.68 1.75 9.21
N SER A 68 24.73 2.89 9.90
CA SER A 68 24.69 4.23 9.32
C SER A 68 26.10 4.66 8.88
N SER A 69 26.56 4.16 7.73
CA SER A 69 27.81 4.61 7.12
C SER A 69 27.60 5.90 6.29
N GLY A 70 27.87 7.05 6.91
CA GLY A 70 28.59 8.20 6.32
C GLY A 70 28.11 8.87 5.02
N ALA A 71 26.91 8.60 4.50
CA ALA A 71 26.40 9.28 3.31
C ALA A 71 25.74 10.63 3.67
N SER A 72 26.25 11.72 3.10
CA SER A 72 25.76 13.11 3.12
C SER A 72 24.29 13.28 3.57
N GLY A 73 24.10 13.81 4.79
CA GLY A 73 22.85 13.80 5.55
C GLY A 73 21.65 14.56 4.99
N THR A 74 21.76 15.21 3.83
CA THR A 74 20.62 15.88 3.16
C THR A 74 19.80 14.95 2.28
N THR A 75 20.35 13.83 1.80
CA THR A 75 19.66 12.95 0.83
C THR A 75 18.67 11.98 1.45
N ALA A 76 18.74 11.74 2.77
CA ALA A 76 17.93 10.71 3.43
C ALA A 76 16.45 11.12 3.56
N MET A 77 16.18 12.41 3.80
CA MET A 77 14.81 12.93 3.91
C MET A 77 14.10 12.97 2.55
N GLU A 78 14.82 13.19 1.44
CA GLU A 78 14.24 13.32 0.11
C GLU A 78 13.63 12.02 -0.46
N ASP A 79 13.96 10.84 0.09
CA ASP A 79 13.34 9.54 -0.30
C ASP A 79 12.33 9.02 0.74
N LEU A 80 11.86 9.88 1.64
CA LEU A 80 10.81 9.52 2.59
C LEU A 80 9.48 9.30 1.86
N ARG A 81 8.75 8.25 2.26
CA ARG A 81 7.48 7.87 1.62
C ARG A 81 6.47 7.32 2.62
N GLY A 82 5.20 7.62 2.40
CA GLY A 82 4.07 7.08 3.15
C GLY A 82 3.09 6.34 2.24
N PHE A 83 2.61 5.17 2.69
CA PHE A 83 1.63 4.36 1.97
C PHE A 83 0.51 3.89 2.88
N ALA A 84 -0.72 3.86 2.36
CA ALA A 84 -1.89 3.37 3.07
C ALA A 84 -2.19 1.91 2.70
N ILE A 85 -2.29 1.04 3.71
CA ILE A 85 -3.01 -0.24 3.62
C ILE A 85 -4.44 0.06 4.07
N ALA A 86 -5.27 0.50 3.13
CA ALA A 86 -6.65 0.91 3.39
C ALA A 86 -7.61 -0.27 3.22
N TRP A 87 -8.50 -0.48 4.20
CA TRP A 87 -9.39 -1.64 4.27
C TRP A 87 -10.81 -1.25 4.66
N ARG A 88 -11.81 -1.85 3.98
CA ARG A 88 -13.24 -1.75 4.30
C ARG A 88 -13.79 -3.13 4.64
N ALA A 89 -14.61 -3.23 5.68
CA ALA A 89 -15.25 -4.50 6.07
C ALA A 89 -16.04 -5.18 4.94
N ALA A 90 -16.81 -4.41 4.16
CA ALA A 90 -17.69 -4.95 3.12
C ALA A 90 -16.99 -5.28 1.78
N GLY A 91 -15.73 -4.86 1.57
CA GLY A 91 -15.07 -4.98 0.26
C GLY A 91 -13.60 -5.41 0.32
N GLY A 92 -12.95 -5.31 1.47
CA GLY A 92 -11.55 -5.64 1.63
C GLY A 92 -10.62 -4.46 1.35
N PHE A 93 -9.46 -4.73 0.76
CA PHE A 93 -8.33 -3.81 0.62
C PHE A 93 -8.39 -2.98 -0.65
N LEU A 94 -8.13 -1.68 -0.52
CA LEU A 94 -8.08 -0.76 -1.66
C LEU A 94 -6.77 -0.90 -2.41
N VAL A 95 -6.87 -1.13 -3.72
CA VAL A 95 -5.76 -1.06 -4.67
C VAL A 95 -6.14 -0.16 -5.85
N LEU A 96 -5.19 0.66 -6.31
CA LEU A 96 -5.36 1.56 -7.44
C LEU A 96 -4.81 0.92 -8.71
N ARG A 97 -5.58 1.02 -9.79
CA ARG A 97 -5.22 0.52 -11.11
C ARG A 97 -4.47 1.61 -11.86
N SER A 98 -3.34 1.24 -12.47
CA SER A 98 -2.54 2.12 -13.31
C SER A 98 -2.14 1.42 -14.60
N GLU A 99 -2.02 2.18 -15.68
CA GLU A 99 -1.48 1.71 -16.94
C GLU A 99 -0.29 2.58 -17.35
N LYS A 100 0.88 1.96 -17.50
CA LYS A 100 2.10 2.64 -17.95
C LYS A 100 2.61 1.94 -19.19
N LYS A 101 3.00 2.69 -20.24
CA LYS A 101 3.49 2.14 -21.52
C LYS A 101 4.56 1.04 -21.36
N SER A 102 5.46 1.19 -20.38
CA SER A 102 6.55 0.24 -20.12
C SER A 102 6.18 -0.92 -19.18
N LYS A 103 5.14 -0.79 -18.34
CA LYS A 103 4.76 -1.80 -17.34
C LYS A 103 3.43 -2.50 -17.67
N GLY A 104 2.69 -1.97 -18.64
CA GLY A 104 1.30 -2.34 -18.90
C GLY A 104 0.40 -2.04 -17.71
N LEU A 105 -0.67 -2.83 -17.61
CA LEU A 105 -1.60 -2.83 -16.49
C LEU A 105 -0.93 -3.33 -15.21
N HIS A 106 -1.02 -2.55 -14.15
CA HIS A 106 -0.53 -2.91 -12.82
C HIS A 106 -1.35 -2.23 -11.73
N PHE A 107 -1.17 -2.69 -10.49
CA PHE A 107 -1.83 -2.12 -9.32
C PHE A 107 -0.82 -1.58 -8.32
N GLN A 108 -1.24 -0.62 -7.51
CA GLN A 108 -0.50 -0.09 -6.37
C GLN A 108 -1.43 0.15 -5.18
N ILE A 109 -0.88 0.31 -3.98
CA ILE A 109 -1.61 0.87 -2.84
C ILE A 109 -1.45 2.40 -2.84
N PRO A 110 -2.40 3.17 -2.29
CA PRO A 110 -2.30 4.62 -2.26
C PRO A 110 -1.06 5.10 -1.49
N GLY A 111 -0.39 6.14 -1.99
CA GLY A 111 0.77 6.74 -1.32
C GLY A 111 1.93 7.10 -2.25
N GLY A 112 2.89 7.86 -1.72
CA GLY A 112 3.87 8.56 -2.54
C GLY A 112 5.08 9.09 -1.77
N HIS A 113 5.76 10.06 -2.37
CA HIS A 113 6.94 10.70 -1.77
C HIS A 113 6.53 11.89 -0.94
N ALA A 114 7.29 12.16 0.12
CA ALA A 114 7.15 13.38 0.87
C ALA A 114 7.55 14.59 0.02
N GLU A 115 6.72 15.63 0.05
CA GLU A 115 6.95 16.93 -0.55
C GLU A 115 7.42 17.90 0.53
N PHE A 116 8.72 18.18 0.58
CA PHE A 116 9.29 19.15 1.51
C PHE A 116 9.23 20.58 0.94
N PRO A 117 8.99 21.60 1.79
CA PRO A 117 8.79 21.52 3.25
C PRO A 117 7.34 21.23 3.65
N GLN A 118 6.40 21.14 2.70
CA GLN A 118 4.95 21.11 2.96
C GLN A 118 4.53 19.98 3.89
N ASP A 119 4.92 18.73 3.61
CA ASP A 119 4.50 17.57 4.42
C ASP A 119 5.10 17.62 5.83
N ALA A 120 6.30 18.21 5.98
CA ALA A 120 6.92 18.41 7.29
C ALA A 120 6.19 19.49 8.12
N ALA A 121 5.72 20.56 7.46
CA ALA A 121 4.91 21.58 8.11
C ALA A 121 3.57 21.00 8.58
N SER A 122 2.86 20.27 7.72
CA SER A 122 1.60 19.59 8.07
C SER A 122 1.77 18.65 9.27
N ALA A 123 2.86 17.86 9.29
CA ALA A 123 3.18 17.00 10.42
C ALA A 123 3.44 17.79 11.72
N ALA A 124 4.18 18.90 11.63
CA ALA A 124 4.44 19.75 12.78
C ALA A 124 3.16 20.41 13.34
N ASP A 125 2.29 20.90 12.46
CA ASP A 125 1.01 21.52 12.82
C ASP A 125 0.10 20.50 13.52
N PHE A 126 0.00 19.29 12.96
CA PHE A 126 -0.74 18.19 13.59
C PHE A 126 -0.24 17.88 15.01
N LEU A 127 1.07 17.73 15.19
CA LEU A 127 1.67 17.49 16.51
C LEU A 127 1.43 18.63 17.50
N ALA A 128 1.33 19.88 17.02
CA ALA A 128 1.01 21.02 17.86
C ALA A 128 -0.46 21.02 18.33
N HIS A 129 -1.37 20.49 17.52
CA HIS A 129 -2.81 20.40 17.88
C HIS A 129 -3.10 19.18 18.77
N GLN A 130 -2.31 18.11 18.67
CA GLN A 130 -2.44 16.94 19.53
C GLN A 130 -2.06 17.18 20.99
N THR A 131 -1.18 18.15 21.23
CA THR A 131 -0.88 18.57 22.60
C THR A 131 -2.07 19.34 23.15
N VAL A 132 -3.13 18.61 23.52
CA VAL A 132 -4.17 19.12 24.41
C VAL A 132 -3.43 19.72 25.61
N PRO A 133 -3.63 21.00 25.94
CA PRO A 133 -2.98 21.60 27.09
C PRO A 133 -3.43 20.81 28.31
N VAL A 134 -2.57 19.91 28.79
CA VAL A 134 -2.70 19.32 30.11
C VAL A 134 -2.71 20.52 31.04
N ALA A 135 -3.86 20.75 31.70
CA ALA A 135 -4.06 21.91 32.55
C ALA A 135 -2.82 22.09 33.43
N PRO A 136 -2.24 23.30 33.51
CA PRO A 136 -1.00 23.52 34.21
C PRO A 136 -1.19 23.10 35.67
N HIS A 137 -0.69 21.92 36.02
CA HIS A 137 -0.54 21.55 37.41
C HIS A 137 0.39 22.59 38.02
N SER A 138 -0.16 23.36 38.95
CA SER A 138 0.48 24.45 39.67
C SER A 138 1.66 23.92 40.49
N PHE A 139 2.80 23.68 39.83
CA PHE A 139 4.06 23.46 40.49
C PHE A 139 4.65 24.82 40.86
N SER A 140 4.60 25.11 42.16
CA SER A 140 5.09 26.33 42.78
C SER A 140 6.56 26.57 42.45
N ALA A 141 6.83 27.81 42.00
CA ALA A 141 8.13 28.32 41.59
C ALA A 141 9.14 28.39 42.74
N SER A 142 10.40 28.05 42.46
CA SER A 142 11.58 28.81 42.92
C SER A 142 12.86 28.19 42.35
N GLY A 143 13.32 28.65 41.19
CA GLY A 143 14.63 28.29 40.66
C GLY A 143 14.97 29.05 39.39
N LYS A 144 15.92 29.98 39.47
CA LYS A 144 16.57 30.65 38.32
C LYS A 144 17.29 29.58 37.49
N GLY A 145 16.61 29.04 36.47
CA GLY A 145 17.16 28.07 35.53
C GLY A 145 17.81 28.76 34.31
N PRO A 146 18.78 28.09 33.66
CA PRO A 146 19.51 28.60 32.50
C PRO A 146 18.57 28.89 31.31
N GLU A 147 18.95 29.89 30.49
CA GLU A 147 18.22 30.31 29.30
C GLU A 147 17.84 29.10 28.40
N PRO A 148 16.62 29.10 27.82
CA PRO A 148 16.18 28.02 26.96
C PRO A 148 16.98 28.04 25.65
N GLU A 149 17.93 27.11 25.56
CA GLU A 149 18.62 26.79 24.32
C GLU A 149 17.57 26.39 23.26
N ASN A 150 17.53 27.12 22.14
CA ASN A 150 16.52 27.02 21.10
C ASN A 150 16.72 25.72 20.28
N LYS A 151 16.37 24.58 20.87
CA LYS A 151 16.45 23.26 20.23
C LYS A 151 15.41 23.21 19.11
N LYS A 152 15.89 23.27 17.86
CA LYS A 152 15.06 23.00 16.68
C LYS A 152 14.33 21.67 16.92
N LYS A 153 13.00 21.72 17.02
CA LYS A 153 12.16 20.55 17.23
C LYS A 153 12.30 19.66 15.99
N HIS A 154 13.05 18.57 16.11
CA HIS A 154 13.19 17.58 15.04
C HIS A 154 11.81 16.93 14.85
N VAL A 155 11.20 17.10 13.67
CA VAL A 155 9.96 16.42 13.33
C VAL A 155 10.28 14.95 13.07
N ASP A 156 9.47 14.04 13.60
CA ASP A 156 9.67 12.60 13.40
C ASP A 156 9.42 12.22 11.93
N GLU A 157 10.30 11.42 11.33
CA GLU A 157 10.18 10.95 9.95
C GLU A 157 8.87 10.19 9.72
N GLU A 158 8.40 9.43 10.72
CA GLU A 158 7.13 8.70 10.61
C GLU A 158 5.94 9.65 10.51
N GLU A 159 5.95 10.77 11.23
CA GLU A 159 4.88 11.78 11.19
C GLU A 159 4.87 12.53 9.85
N VAL A 160 6.04 12.85 9.30
CA VAL A 160 6.14 13.42 7.94
C VAL A 160 5.61 12.42 6.90
N ALA A 161 5.97 11.13 7.03
CA ALA A 161 5.45 10.09 6.15
C ALA A 161 3.94 9.87 6.32
N ARG A 162 3.38 10.09 7.52
CA ARG A 162 1.94 10.02 7.78
C ARG A 162 1.20 11.16 7.10
N ALA A 163 1.70 12.40 7.21
CA ALA A 163 1.16 13.55 6.49
C ALA A 163 1.24 13.36 4.97
N THR A 164 2.38 12.86 4.47
CA THR A 164 2.57 12.46 3.07
C THR A 164 1.50 11.47 2.63
N CYS A 165 1.28 10.42 3.42
CA CYS A 165 0.29 9.39 3.13
C CYS A 165 -1.13 9.96 3.03
N ALA A 166 -1.50 10.91 3.90
CA ALA A 166 -2.81 11.56 3.88
C ALA A 166 -3.00 12.43 2.62
N ARG A 167 -1.97 13.21 2.23
CA ARG A 167 -2.00 14.02 1.00
C ARG A 167 -2.19 13.14 -0.23
N GLU A 168 -1.35 12.12 -0.39
CA GLU A 168 -1.39 11.22 -1.55
C GLU A 168 -2.72 10.47 -1.63
N LEU A 169 -3.24 10.00 -0.48
CA LEU A 169 -4.55 9.36 -0.43
C LEU A 169 -5.66 10.30 -0.96
N TYR A 170 -5.66 11.58 -0.56
CA TYR A 170 -6.62 12.57 -1.05
C TYR A 170 -6.40 12.88 -2.55
N GLU A 171 -5.16 13.02 -3.00
CA GLU A 171 -4.84 13.29 -4.41
C GLU A 171 -5.26 12.15 -5.34
N GLU A 172 -4.95 10.91 -4.96
CA GLU A 172 -5.18 9.71 -5.77
C GLU A 172 -6.62 9.21 -5.69
N THR A 173 -7.34 9.44 -4.59
CA THR A 173 -8.65 8.78 -4.31
C THR A 173 -9.77 9.71 -3.85
N GLY A 174 -9.46 10.94 -3.44
CA GLY A 174 -10.40 11.86 -2.81
C GLY A 174 -10.72 11.56 -1.34
N ILE A 175 -10.24 10.45 -0.78
CA ILE A 175 -10.42 10.15 0.65
C ILE A 175 -9.57 11.12 1.47
N ASP A 176 -10.24 12.01 2.22
CA ASP A 176 -9.59 13.04 3.02
C ASP A 176 -9.49 12.63 4.49
N VAL A 177 -8.25 12.55 4.98
CA VAL A 177 -7.92 12.33 6.40
C VAL A 177 -6.90 13.35 6.90
N ARG A 178 -6.66 14.43 6.15
CA ARG A 178 -5.60 15.42 6.45
C ARG A 178 -5.85 16.15 7.77
N GLU A 179 -7.12 16.39 8.10
CA GLU A 179 -7.55 16.99 9.38
C GLU A 179 -7.52 16.02 10.57
N ASP A 180 -7.37 14.72 10.33
CA ASP A 180 -7.39 13.69 11.37
C ASP A 180 -6.38 12.57 11.05
N LEU A 181 -5.09 12.91 11.09
CA LEU A 181 -4.02 11.95 10.80
C LEU A 181 -4.02 10.75 11.76
N ASN A 182 -4.72 10.78 12.89
CA ASN A 182 -4.87 9.63 13.79
C ASN A 182 -5.62 8.45 13.15
N ARG A 183 -6.34 8.69 12.04
CA ARG A 183 -6.96 7.63 11.24
C ARG A 183 -5.92 6.75 10.52
N LEU A 184 -4.70 7.24 10.34
CA LEU A 184 -3.58 6.52 9.74
C LEU A 184 -2.73 5.87 10.84
N VAL A 185 -3.10 4.65 11.23
CA VAL A 185 -2.43 3.92 12.30
C VAL A 185 -1.06 3.41 11.81
N PRO A 186 0.07 3.80 12.43
CA PRO A 186 1.38 3.30 12.04
C PRO A 186 1.49 1.79 12.22
N LEU A 187 2.11 1.12 11.26
CA LEU A 187 2.30 -0.34 11.30
C LEU A 187 3.75 -0.77 11.57
N ALA A 188 4.68 0.17 11.76
CA ALA A 188 6.07 -0.13 12.06
C ALA A 188 6.20 -0.92 13.38
N SER A 189 5.49 -0.51 14.43
CA SER A 189 5.44 -1.21 15.72
C SER A 189 4.83 -2.60 15.63
N ALA A 190 3.93 -2.82 14.66
CA ALA A 190 3.33 -4.13 14.36
C ALA A 190 4.22 -5.01 13.44
N GLY A 191 5.45 -4.58 13.13
CA GLY A 191 6.40 -5.33 12.30
C GLY A 191 6.15 -5.23 10.79
N VAL A 192 5.37 -4.25 10.33
CA VAL A 192 5.13 -3.98 8.90
C VAL A 192 5.92 -2.74 8.48
N GLY A 193 7.13 -2.97 8.00
CA GLY A 193 8.04 -1.90 7.61
C GLY A 193 8.70 -1.20 8.81
N PRO A 194 9.39 -0.06 8.59
CA PRO A 194 9.59 0.58 7.30
C PRO A 194 10.50 -0.24 6.35
N PHE A 195 10.37 -0.04 5.04
CA PHE A 195 11.22 -0.69 4.02
C PHE A 195 11.89 0.32 3.09
N LYS A 196 13.17 0.65 3.36
CA LYS A 196 13.92 1.68 2.63
C LYS A 196 13.20 3.04 2.65
N ASN A 197 13.03 3.60 3.86
CA ASN A 197 12.35 4.89 4.12
C ASN A 197 10.88 4.94 3.66
N ARG A 198 10.22 3.78 3.59
CA ARG A 198 8.81 3.64 3.26
C ARG A 198 8.04 3.21 4.49
N PHE A 199 7.19 4.10 4.98
CA PHE A 199 6.30 3.84 6.10
C PHE A 199 4.95 3.39 5.58
N TYR A 200 4.29 2.53 6.35
CA TYR A 200 3.00 1.96 6.01
C TYR A 200 2.04 2.23 7.15
N PHE A 201 0.85 2.69 6.81
CA PHE A 201 -0.20 3.04 7.74
C PHE A 201 -1.43 2.21 7.42
N PHE A 202 -2.12 1.73 8.45
CA PHE A 202 -3.44 1.13 8.29
C PHE A 202 -4.51 2.21 8.33
N LEU A 203 -5.45 2.13 7.40
CA LEU A 203 -6.63 2.99 7.37
C LEU A 203 -7.89 2.13 7.32
N HIS A 204 -8.78 2.33 8.31
CA HIS A 204 -10.12 1.78 8.25
C HIS A 204 -11.03 2.70 7.44
N LEU A 205 -11.48 2.21 6.29
CA LEU A 205 -12.39 2.91 5.39
C LEU A 205 -13.83 2.80 5.91
N THR A 206 -14.26 3.82 6.64
CA THR A 206 -15.66 3.96 7.08
C THR A 206 -16.55 4.41 5.93
N ASP A 207 -17.85 4.16 6.04
CA ASP A 207 -18.82 4.64 5.04
C ASP A 207 -18.83 6.17 4.93
N GLU A 208 -18.55 6.88 6.03
CA GLU A 208 -18.38 8.34 6.04
C GLU A 208 -17.23 8.81 5.13
N LEU A 209 -16.04 8.21 5.27
CA LEU A 209 -14.88 8.57 4.43
C LEU A 209 -15.16 8.33 2.95
N LEU A 210 -15.84 7.22 2.63
CA LEU A 210 -16.19 6.85 1.27
C LEU A 210 -17.30 7.73 0.68
N ALA A 211 -18.29 8.13 1.48
CA ALA A 211 -19.36 9.03 1.06
C ALA A 211 -18.84 10.44 0.74
N ASN A 212 -17.78 10.89 1.43
CA ASN A 212 -17.18 12.20 1.24
C ASN A 212 -16.15 12.23 0.10
N ALA A 213 -15.57 11.10 -0.29
CA ALA A 213 -14.51 11.06 -1.32
C ALA A 213 -14.91 11.70 -2.68
N PRO A 214 -16.15 11.55 -3.19
CA PRO A 214 -16.60 12.23 -4.41
C PRO A 214 -16.58 13.77 -4.33
N LEU A 215 -16.68 14.35 -3.13
CA LEU A 215 -16.71 15.80 -2.95
C LEU A 215 -15.38 16.47 -3.31
N ALA A 216 -14.27 15.72 -3.31
CA ALA A 216 -12.94 16.21 -3.67
C ALA A 216 -12.84 16.81 -5.08
N ILE A 217 -13.71 16.38 -6.01
CA ILE A 217 -13.75 16.91 -7.39
C ILE A 217 -14.08 18.40 -7.43
N GLN A 218 -14.90 18.88 -6.48
CA GLN A 218 -15.44 20.24 -6.53
C GLN A 218 -14.50 21.28 -5.91
N ALA A 219 -13.57 20.87 -5.04
CA ALA A 219 -12.87 21.79 -4.15
C ALA A 219 -11.55 22.36 -4.72
N GLU A 220 -10.76 21.57 -5.47
CA GLU A 220 -9.37 21.97 -5.80
C GLU A 220 -8.99 21.84 -7.29
N ASP A 221 -9.68 21.00 -8.06
CA ASP A 221 -9.24 20.63 -9.42
C ASP A 221 -9.38 21.76 -10.44
N ALA A 222 -10.29 22.71 -10.23
CA ALA A 222 -10.46 23.87 -11.10
C ALA A 222 -9.21 24.76 -11.18
N SER A 223 -8.35 24.74 -10.16
CA SER A 223 -7.19 25.64 -10.07
C SER A 223 -5.89 25.03 -10.60
N LYS A 224 -5.72 23.70 -10.51
CA LYS A 224 -4.46 23.01 -10.81
C LYS A 224 -4.42 22.30 -12.16
N GLY A 225 -5.53 22.30 -12.91
CA GLY A 225 -5.63 21.57 -14.19
C GLY A 225 -5.48 20.04 -14.06
N LYS A 226 -5.43 19.51 -12.84
CA LYS A 226 -5.55 18.08 -12.57
C LYS A 226 -7.04 17.74 -12.69
N THR A 227 -7.37 16.69 -13.42
CA THR A 227 -8.75 16.21 -13.52
C THR A 227 -8.87 14.88 -12.79
N ARG A 228 -9.72 14.86 -11.76
CA ARG A 228 -10.20 13.62 -11.15
C ARG A 228 -11.47 13.16 -11.85
N THR A 229 -11.75 11.87 -11.81
CA THR A 229 -13.00 11.29 -12.31
C THR A 229 -13.63 10.42 -11.24
N LEU A 230 -14.97 10.50 -11.13
CA LEU A 230 -15.73 9.57 -10.30
C LEU A 230 -15.72 8.20 -10.95
N LEU A 231 -15.05 7.27 -10.30
CA LEU A 231 -15.01 5.87 -10.73
C LEU A 231 -15.70 5.01 -9.69
N TYR A 232 -16.26 3.90 -10.16
CA TYR A 232 -16.71 2.78 -9.33
C TYR A 232 -15.60 1.73 -9.24
N PRO A 233 -15.62 0.85 -8.22
CA PRO A 233 -14.66 -0.23 -8.14
C PRO A 233 -14.78 -1.16 -9.35
N ASP A 234 -13.63 -1.56 -9.89
CA ASP A 234 -13.56 -2.56 -10.95
C ASP A 234 -14.09 -3.91 -10.45
N ASN A 235 -15.10 -4.44 -11.14
CA ASN A 235 -15.68 -5.75 -10.85
C ASN A 235 -15.41 -6.73 -12.01
N TYR A 236 -14.14 -7.04 -12.25
CA TYR A 236 -13.74 -7.94 -13.34
C TYR A 236 -14.10 -9.41 -13.12
N ASP A 237 -14.22 -9.83 -11.86
CA ASP A 237 -14.50 -11.23 -11.52
C ASP A 237 -16.00 -11.55 -11.51
N HIS A 238 -16.88 -10.54 -11.49
CA HIS A 238 -18.33 -10.67 -11.25
C HIS A 238 -18.68 -11.46 -9.98
N GLN A 239 -17.70 -11.72 -9.10
CA GLN A 239 -17.84 -12.45 -7.85
C GLN A 239 -17.92 -11.48 -6.67
N SER A 240 -17.31 -10.31 -6.81
CA SER A 240 -17.37 -9.28 -5.79
C SER A 240 -18.77 -8.64 -5.77
N PRO A 241 -19.36 -8.39 -4.58
CA PRO A 241 -20.63 -7.69 -4.48
C PRO A 241 -20.51 -6.32 -5.15
N GLU A 242 -21.60 -5.87 -5.79
CA GLU A 242 -21.64 -4.54 -6.36
C GLU A 242 -21.62 -3.50 -5.23
N LEU A 243 -20.46 -2.86 -5.04
CA LEU A 243 -20.28 -1.85 -4.01
C LEU A 243 -20.65 -0.49 -4.61
N GLN A 244 -21.69 0.15 -4.05
CA GLN A 244 -22.08 1.52 -4.39
C GLN A 244 -21.14 2.54 -3.73
N VAL A 245 -19.86 2.47 -4.09
CA VAL A 245 -18.82 3.38 -3.64
C VAL A 245 -18.20 4.04 -4.85
N GLN A 246 -18.07 5.36 -4.80
CA GLN A 246 -17.34 6.12 -5.79
C GLN A 246 -16.12 6.77 -5.15
N LEU A 247 -15.01 6.78 -5.89
CA LEU A 247 -13.81 7.52 -5.51
C LEU A 247 -13.50 8.58 -6.57
N ALA A 248 -12.98 9.72 -6.15
CA ALA A 248 -12.47 10.76 -7.04
C ALA A 248 -11.04 10.39 -7.44
N VAL A 249 -10.88 9.58 -8.47
CA VAL A 249 -9.59 9.02 -8.86
C VAL A 249 -8.81 10.00 -9.74
N GLY A 250 -7.56 10.29 -9.37
CA GLY A 250 -6.65 11.13 -10.15
C GLY A 250 -6.21 10.46 -11.45
N LEU A 251 -6.65 10.99 -12.60
CA LEU A 251 -6.47 10.33 -13.90
C LEU A 251 -5.05 10.43 -14.49
N ASN A 252 -4.19 11.28 -13.93
CA ASN A 252 -2.82 11.41 -14.43
C ASN A 252 -1.97 10.15 -14.14
N GLU A 253 -2.34 9.39 -13.12
CA GLU A 253 -1.58 8.23 -12.64
C GLU A 253 -2.40 6.95 -12.55
N HIS A 254 -3.71 7.07 -12.31
CA HIS A 254 -4.61 5.95 -12.08
C HIS A 254 -5.77 5.95 -13.07
N THR A 255 -6.18 4.76 -13.49
CA THR A 255 -7.28 4.56 -14.43
C THR A 255 -8.48 3.87 -13.79
N GLY A 256 -8.40 3.51 -12.50
CA GLY A 256 -9.43 2.77 -11.78
C GLY A 256 -8.97 2.35 -10.39
N PHE A 257 -9.81 1.61 -9.68
CA PHE A 257 -9.47 1.00 -8.40
C PHE A 257 -10.27 -0.28 -8.19
N ARG A 258 -9.85 -1.11 -7.25
CA ARG A 258 -10.55 -2.31 -6.82
C ARG A 258 -10.49 -2.45 -5.31
N LEU A 259 -11.52 -3.07 -4.74
CA LEU A 259 -11.51 -3.57 -3.38
C LEU A 259 -11.33 -5.09 -3.44
N VAL A 260 -10.28 -5.61 -2.81
CA VAL A 260 -9.92 -7.04 -2.86
C VAL A 260 -10.04 -7.71 -1.51
N SER A 261 -10.54 -8.94 -1.51
CA SER A 261 -11.01 -9.63 -0.30
C SER A 261 -9.93 -9.88 0.77
N SER A 262 -8.66 -10.00 0.36
CA SER A 262 -7.55 -10.37 1.26
C SER A 262 -6.28 -9.55 1.01
N ALA A 263 -5.44 -9.44 2.04
CA ALA A 263 -4.14 -8.77 1.91
C ALA A 263 -3.19 -9.59 1.02
N GLU A 264 -3.35 -10.91 0.96
CA GLU A 264 -2.63 -11.78 0.04
C GLU A 264 -2.97 -11.49 -1.44
N GLU A 265 -4.26 -11.36 -1.79
CA GLU A 265 -4.68 -10.96 -3.14
C GLU A 265 -4.14 -9.56 -3.48
N ALA A 266 -4.26 -8.60 -2.56
CA ALA A 266 -3.68 -7.27 -2.73
C ALA A 266 -2.16 -7.36 -2.99
N ALA A 267 -1.43 -8.18 -2.23
CA ALA A 267 0.01 -8.38 -2.41
C ALA A 267 0.33 -8.93 -3.80
N HIS A 268 -0.47 -9.88 -4.30
CA HIS A 268 -0.34 -10.44 -5.63
C HIS A 268 -0.51 -9.34 -6.69
N LEU A 269 -1.58 -8.56 -6.64
CA LEU A 269 -1.87 -7.51 -7.62
C LEU A 269 -0.78 -6.42 -7.70
N VAL A 270 -0.22 -6.01 -6.55
CA VAL A 270 0.81 -4.96 -6.52
C VAL A 270 2.23 -5.47 -6.80
N THR A 271 2.42 -6.77 -7.10
CA THR A 271 3.73 -7.38 -7.34
C THR A 271 4.53 -6.70 -8.45
N LYS A 272 3.84 -6.21 -9.48
CA LYS A 272 4.48 -5.51 -10.61
C LYS A 272 4.91 -4.07 -10.26
N HIS A 273 4.57 -3.56 -9.07
CA HIS A 273 4.81 -2.18 -8.66
C HIS A 273 5.98 -2.02 -7.66
N ALA A 274 6.65 -0.86 -7.73
CA ALA A 274 7.70 -0.38 -6.81
C ALA A 274 8.79 -1.38 -6.36
N GLY A 275 9.17 -2.34 -7.22
CA GLY A 275 10.23 -3.31 -6.90
C GLY A 275 9.87 -4.24 -5.74
N GLY A 276 8.58 -4.54 -5.55
CA GLY A 276 8.09 -5.52 -4.57
C GLY A 276 8.06 -5.06 -3.12
N ARG A 277 8.33 -3.78 -2.82
CA ARG A 277 8.32 -3.26 -1.45
C ARG A 277 6.91 -3.25 -0.84
N SER A 278 5.92 -2.75 -1.58
CA SER A 278 4.51 -2.79 -1.15
C SER A 278 3.98 -4.23 -1.04
N THR A 279 4.42 -5.13 -1.94
CA THR A 279 4.14 -6.57 -1.81
C THR A 279 4.70 -7.15 -0.52
N ARG A 280 5.94 -6.81 -0.15
CA ARG A 280 6.55 -7.25 1.11
C ARG A 280 5.78 -6.73 2.32
N ALA A 281 5.30 -5.49 2.27
CA ALA A 281 4.48 -4.90 3.32
C ALA A 281 3.13 -5.59 3.44
N LEU A 282 2.40 -5.81 2.35
CA LEU A 282 1.12 -6.53 2.38
C LEU A 282 1.29 -7.99 2.85
N LYS A 283 2.38 -8.68 2.48
CA LYS A 283 2.70 -10.01 3.03
C LYS A 283 3.04 -9.97 4.52
N ALA A 284 3.71 -8.92 5.00
CA ALA A 284 3.94 -8.73 6.44
C ALA A 284 2.64 -8.46 7.18
N PHE A 285 1.76 -7.65 6.58
CA PHE A 285 0.42 -7.39 7.09
C PHE A 285 -0.44 -8.67 7.13
N GLN A 286 -0.43 -9.50 6.08
CA GLN A 286 -1.12 -10.80 6.10
C GLN A 286 -0.65 -11.67 7.28
N ARG A 287 0.66 -11.78 7.52
CA ARG A 287 1.19 -12.51 8.69
C ARG A 287 0.72 -11.93 10.03
N LEU A 288 0.55 -10.60 10.11
CA LEU A 288 -0.04 -9.96 11.27
C LEU A 288 -1.49 -10.43 11.46
N LEU A 289 -2.28 -10.45 10.39
CA LEU A 289 -3.66 -10.95 10.42
C LEU A 289 -3.71 -12.41 10.86
N ASP A 290 -2.86 -13.27 10.29
CA ASP A 290 -2.82 -14.70 10.62
C ASP A 290 -2.48 -14.94 12.11
N LYS A 291 -1.56 -14.16 12.67
CA LYS A 291 -1.18 -14.22 14.09
C LYS A 291 -2.34 -13.87 15.02
N HIS A 292 -3.22 -12.96 14.60
CA HIS A 292 -4.34 -12.46 15.37
C HIS A 292 -5.68 -13.07 14.94
N ALA A 293 -5.69 -14.09 14.08
CA ALA A 293 -6.91 -14.78 13.67
C ALA A 293 -7.65 -15.34 14.90
N PRO A 294 -9.00 -15.26 14.95
CA PRO A 294 -9.91 -14.88 13.86
C PRO A 294 -10.31 -13.39 13.84
N LEU A 295 -9.53 -12.50 14.44
CA LEU A 295 -9.88 -11.07 14.51
C LEU A 295 -9.99 -10.44 13.11
N SER A 296 -10.85 -9.41 13.02
CA SER A 296 -10.92 -8.57 11.83
C SER A 296 -9.60 -7.80 11.63
N PRO A 297 -9.27 -7.32 10.42
CA PRO A 297 -8.09 -6.48 10.21
C PRO A 297 -8.00 -5.27 11.14
N LEU A 298 -9.13 -4.61 11.43
CA LEU A 298 -9.17 -3.49 12.37
C LEU A 298 -8.81 -3.92 13.79
N ASP A 299 -9.38 -5.04 14.26
CA ASP A 299 -9.14 -5.51 15.62
C ASP A 299 -7.74 -6.11 15.79
N ALA A 300 -7.21 -6.77 14.75
CA ALA A 300 -5.83 -7.25 14.71
C ALA A 300 -4.83 -6.09 14.81
N VAL A 301 -5.07 -4.99 14.08
CA VAL A 301 -4.22 -3.79 14.17
C VAL A 301 -4.29 -3.17 15.57
N ARG A 302 -5.49 -3.03 16.15
CA ARG A 302 -5.65 -2.51 17.52
C ARG A 302 -4.92 -3.37 18.54
N ALA A 303 -5.06 -4.69 18.47
CA ALA A 303 -4.38 -5.61 19.37
C ALA A 303 -2.84 -5.52 19.26
N ALA A 304 -2.34 -5.33 18.04
CA ALA A 304 -0.91 -5.25 17.77
C ALA A 304 -0.28 -3.92 18.20
N THR A 305 -1.01 -2.80 18.10
CA THR A 305 -0.47 -1.46 18.39
C THR A 305 -0.73 -0.99 19.82
N GLN A 306 -1.65 -1.64 20.55
CA GLN A 306 -1.92 -1.36 21.97
C GLN A 306 -1.10 -2.22 22.94
N SER A 307 -0.31 -3.17 22.43
CA SER A 307 0.56 -3.99 23.28
C SER A 307 1.73 -3.13 23.80
N PRO A 308 1.90 -3.01 25.14
CA PRO A 308 2.93 -2.18 25.76
C PRO A 308 4.35 -2.68 25.52
#